data_AF-A0A4Z0GLR0-F1
#
_entry.id   AF-A0A4Z0GLR0-F1
#
_cell.length_a   1.000
_cell.length_b   1.000
_cell.length_c   1.000
_cell.angle_alpha   90.00
_cell.angle_beta   90.00
_cell.angle_gamma   90.00
#
_symmetry.space_group_name_H-M   'P 1'
#
loop_
_entity.id
_entity.type
_entity.pdbx_description
1 polymer ?
#
loop_
_entity_poly.entity_id
_entity_poly.type
_entity_poly.pdbx_seq_one_letter_code
_entity_poly.pdbx_strand_id
1 'polypeptide(L)'
;MRALLASSIGVVCATALALPLTVQAGAAQVPDPTGADKPPTTVRARTQAAQPRGQAAPDSAASVSGSTQSLPLTPLDRSRPSTTTGNGRPAAELDTRPLAGARNGRPAAEAGTGPSSAGPQVRGVAPRVVRPFSLLGAVWDDPAADLHGRVQVRTRAVGSHRWSAWQELETHNDDAPDADSPERRGPRAHGSTIPLWVGDSDGVQARVLTGKGAEPLPAGLRLDLIDPGKGAGTSRGLDRTPEPPTPEEETVQQALQGELSELDPSGLEEADMAAAGHPFVGPRPPIITRAGWGADESLRGRQFSYNKTVKAAFIHHSGTGNNYTCAQAPALLRSIYRYHVKTNGWRDFGYNFAIDKCGNIYEGRAGGVARAVQGAHTLGFNTDSMGIAVLGTYSKANPPKAAVNAIAKLTAWKLGLFDVNPRSTTTMVSGGSNKYRKGTKVKLRVISGHRDGFATDCPGNRLYGRLGTTRTHAAGLQGR
;
A
#
# COMPACT_ATOMS: atom_id res chain seq x y z
N MET A 1 40.28 -44.01 -42.63
CA MET A 1 39.46 -44.45 -43.78
C MET A 1 38.09 -43.79 -43.68
N ARG A 2 37.75 -42.97 -44.70
CA ARG A 2 36.41 -42.49 -45.15
C ARG A 2 35.55 -41.71 -44.11
N ALA A 3 35.32 -40.38 -44.16
CA ALA A 3 34.93 -39.41 -45.21
C ALA A 3 33.40 -39.27 -45.45
N LEU A 4 32.92 -38.01 -45.33
CA LEU A 4 31.80 -37.33 -46.05
C LEU A 4 30.35 -37.66 -45.59
N LEU A 5 29.34 -36.76 -45.53
CA LEU A 5 28.99 -35.58 -46.34
C LEU A 5 28.10 -34.57 -45.58
N ALA A 6 28.14 -33.32 -46.06
CA ALA A 6 27.28 -32.19 -45.73
C ALA A 6 26.01 -32.12 -46.62
N SER A 7 24.99 -31.37 -46.20
CA SER A 7 24.11 -30.64 -47.13
C SER A 7 23.39 -29.46 -46.45
N SER A 8 23.74 -28.28 -46.92
CA SER A 8 23.14 -26.97 -46.72
C SER A 8 21.98 -26.75 -47.72
N ILE A 9 20.94 -26.02 -47.31
CA ILE A 9 20.02 -25.34 -48.23
C ILE A 9 19.97 -23.87 -47.82
N GLY A 10 20.48 -23.02 -48.70
CA GLY A 10 20.34 -21.58 -48.63
C GLY A 10 19.04 -21.13 -49.30
N VAL A 11 18.52 -20.00 -48.84
CA VAL A 11 17.58 -19.18 -49.60
C VAL A 11 18.18 -17.78 -49.68
N VAL A 12 18.48 -17.38 -50.92
CA VAL A 12 18.92 -16.05 -51.33
C VAL A 12 17.69 -15.29 -51.81
N CYS A 13 17.45 -14.10 -51.27
CA CYS A 13 16.62 -13.08 -51.90
C CYS A 13 17.35 -11.74 -51.84
N ALA A 14 17.97 -11.38 -52.96
CA ALA A 14 18.24 -9.99 -53.37
C ALA A 14 16.94 -9.48 -54.06
N THR A 15 16.54 -8.21 -54.18
CA THR A 15 17.18 -6.89 -54.27
C THR A 15 16.07 -5.83 -54.11
N ALA A 16 16.38 -4.63 -53.63
CA ALA A 16 16.21 -3.36 -54.39
C ALA A 16 16.35 -2.12 -53.47
N LEU A 17 17.36 -1.31 -53.78
CA LEU A 17 17.55 0.05 -53.28
C LEU A 17 16.47 1.00 -53.82
N ALA A 18 16.00 1.92 -52.99
CA ALA A 18 15.57 3.25 -53.42
C ALA A 18 15.84 4.27 -52.30
N LEU A 19 16.78 5.17 -52.53
CA LEU A 19 17.01 6.41 -51.77
C LEU A 19 15.97 7.47 -52.21
N PRO A 20 15.67 8.45 -51.34
CA PRO A 20 15.80 9.82 -51.82
C PRO A 20 16.52 10.76 -50.84
N LEU A 21 17.53 11.42 -51.41
CA LEU A 21 17.86 12.84 -51.37
C LEU A 21 17.50 13.67 -50.12
N THR A 22 18.57 14.17 -49.49
CA THR A 22 18.64 15.31 -48.58
C THR A 22 18.14 16.63 -49.21
N VAL A 23 17.45 17.47 -48.43
CA VAL A 23 17.34 18.91 -48.67
C VAL A 23 17.67 19.69 -47.39
N GLN A 24 18.42 20.75 -47.60
CA GLN A 24 19.14 21.64 -46.69
C GLN A 24 18.28 22.45 -45.70
N ALA A 25 18.95 22.80 -44.60
CA ALA A 25 18.59 23.87 -43.68
C ALA A 25 18.65 25.26 -44.34
N GLY A 26 17.68 26.11 -44.01
CA GLY A 26 17.70 27.55 -44.28
C GLY A 26 17.15 28.31 -43.09
N ALA A 27 18.01 29.06 -42.41
CA ALA A 27 17.66 30.05 -41.41
C ALA A 27 17.19 31.34 -42.10
N ALA A 28 16.15 31.99 -41.58
CA ALA A 28 15.87 33.39 -41.86
C ALA A 28 15.11 34.07 -40.71
N GLN A 29 15.45 35.35 -40.53
CA GLN A 29 15.28 36.22 -39.37
C GLN A 29 13.87 36.78 -39.12
N VAL A 30 13.72 37.25 -37.88
CA VAL A 30 12.73 38.17 -37.29
C VAL A 30 12.51 39.44 -38.14
N PRO A 31 11.27 39.98 -38.12
CA PRO A 31 11.14 41.39 -37.72
C PRO A 31 9.94 41.66 -36.79
N ASP A 32 10.17 42.53 -35.81
CA ASP A 32 9.16 43.40 -35.18
C ASP A 32 9.47 44.83 -35.68
N PRO A 33 8.48 45.68 -36.02
CA PRO A 33 8.17 46.74 -35.05
C PRO A 33 6.70 47.24 -35.03
N THR A 34 6.23 47.55 -33.81
CA THR A 34 5.45 48.73 -33.35
C THR A 34 4.28 49.30 -34.18
N GLY A 35 3.12 49.52 -33.52
CA GLY A 35 2.20 50.60 -33.89
C GLY A 35 0.75 50.41 -33.43
N ALA A 36 0.32 51.22 -32.47
CA ALA A 36 -1.08 51.36 -32.04
C ALA A 36 -1.91 52.13 -33.09
N ASP A 37 -3.18 51.74 -33.30
CA ASP A 37 -4.35 52.63 -33.23
C ASP A 37 -5.66 51.93 -33.66
N LYS A 38 -6.77 52.41 -33.07
CA LYS A 38 -8.19 52.05 -33.28
C LYS A 38 -8.93 53.37 -33.61
N PRO A 39 -10.22 53.40 -34.03
CA PRO A 39 -11.04 52.57 -34.94
C PRO A 39 -11.61 53.44 -36.11
N PRO A 40 -12.61 53.02 -36.92
CA PRO A 40 -14.02 53.12 -36.48
C PRO A 40 -14.98 52.01 -36.96
N THR A 41 -16.15 52.11 -36.36
CA THR A 41 -17.40 51.33 -36.36
C THR A 41 -18.05 51.11 -37.74
N THR A 42 -18.62 49.93 -37.98
CA THR A 42 -19.88 49.76 -38.73
C THR A 42 -20.64 48.52 -38.24
N VAL A 43 -21.97 48.62 -38.31
CA VAL A 43 -22.98 47.84 -37.59
C VAL A 43 -23.83 47.02 -38.58
N ARG A 44 -24.37 45.89 -38.08
CA ARG A 44 -25.41 44.95 -38.61
C ARG A 44 -24.88 43.87 -39.57
N ALA A 45 -25.34 42.61 -39.51
CA ALA A 45 -26.63 42.08 -39.06
C ALA A 45 -26.53 40.68 -38.41
N ARG A 46 -27.49 40.37 -37.54
CA ARG A 46 -27.73 39.06 -36.93
C ARG A 46 -28.18 38.04 -37.97
N THR A 47 -27.61 36.84 -37.92
CA THR A 47 -28.26 35.61 -38.39
C THR A 47 -28.04 34.53 -37.33
N GLN A 48 -29.14 34.11 -36.70
CA GLN A 48 -29.18 32.98 -35.78
C GLN A 48 -29.06 31.69 -36.60
N ALA A 49 -28.04 30.89 -36.35
CA ALA A 49 -27.99 29.49 -36.74
C ALA A 49 -28.19 28.62 -35.48
N ALA A 50 -29.14 27.70 -35.58
CA ALA A 50 -29.62 26.85 -34.50
C ALA A 50 -28.54 25.87 -34.00
N GLN A 51 -28.48 25.71 -32.67
CA GLN A 51 -27.71 24.66 -32.00
C GLN A 51 -28.36 23.29 -32.23
N PRO A 52 -27.60 22.23 -32.60
CA PRO A 52 -28.11 20.88 -32.50
C PRO A 52 -28.10 20.43 -31.03
N ARG A 53 -29.25 19.93 -30.57
CA ARG A 53 -29.48 19.36 -29.25
C ARG A 53 -28.51 18.20 -28.98
N GLY A 54 -27.92 18.22 -27.79
CA GLY A 54 -26.96 17.22 -27.33
C GLY A 54 -27.56 15.81 -27.26
N GLN A 55 -26.77 14.84 -27.70
CA GLN A 55 -26.79 13.49 -27.15
C GLN A 55 -25.82 13.50 -25.97
N ALA A 56 -26.37 13.32 -24.77
CA ALA A 56 -25.58 13.11 -23.58
C ALA A 56 -24.71 11.85 -23.78
N ALA A 57 -23.40 12.02 -23.64
CA ALA A 57 -22.50 10.90 -23.41
C ALA A 57 -22.99 10.16 -22.15
N PRO A 58 -22.95 8.81 -22.12
CA PRO A 58 -23.36 8.07 -20.93
C PRO A 58 -22.47 8.49 -19.76
N ASP A 59 -23.11 8.81 -18.62
CA ASP A 59 -22.44 9.20 -17.38
C ASP A 59 -21.29 8.24 -17.09
N SER A 60 -20.06 8.76 -17.12
CA SER A 60 -18.92 8.08 -16.51
C SER A 60 -19.29 7.83 -15.06
N ALA A 61 -19.36 6.56 -14.66
CA ALA A 61 -19.76 6.18 -13.31
C ALA A 61 -18.89 6.94 -12.29
N ALA A 62 -19.46 7.96 -11.65
CA ALA A 62 -18.76 8.79 -10.70
C ALA A 62 -18.12 7.88 -9.64
N SER A 63 -16.80 7.97 -9.49
CA SER A 63 -16.07 7.23 -8.45
C SER A 63 -16.67 7.58 -7.09
N VAL A 64 -17.22 6.58 -6.39
CA VAL A 64 -17.69 6.79 -5.02
C VAL A 64 -16.45 6.84 -4.14
N SER A 65 -16.09 8.04 -3.64
CA SER A 65 -14.95 8.20 -2.73
C SER A 65 -15.15 7.31 -1.51
N GLY A 66 -14.08 6.60 -1.13
CA GLY A 66 -14.09 5.74 0.05
C GLY A 66 -14.33 6.50 1.35
N SER A 67 -14.47 5.78 2.46
CA SER A 67 -14.74 6.39 3.76
C SER A 67 -13.93 5.76 4.89
N THR A 68 -13.79 6.51 5.99
CA THR A 68 -13.20 6.04 7.24
C THR A 68 -14.26 6.13 8.34
N GLN A 69 -14.46 5.05 9.10
CA GLN A 69 -15.31 5.03 10.29
C GLN A 69 -14.45 4.71 11.52
N SER A 70 -14.41 5.62 12.49
CA SER A 70 -13.65 5.45 13.73
C SER A 70 -14.54 4.97 14.88
N LEU A 71 -14.09 3.95 15.62
CA LEU A 71 -14.79 3.38 16.76
C LEU A 71 -13.86 3.40 18.00
N PRO A 72 -14.16 4.17 19.05
CA PRO A 72 -13.35 4.20 20.27
C PRO A 72 -13.23 2.82 20.92
N LEU A 73 -12.04 2.46 21.40
CA LEU A 73 -11.83 1.25 22.20
C LEU A 73 -12.07 1.56 23.69
N THR A 74 -13.29 1.31 24.15
CA THR A 74 -13.72 1.57 25.53
C THR A 74 -13.48 0.34 26.42
N PRO A 75 -13.41 0.50 27.75
CA PRO A 75 -13.41 -0.65 28.66
C PRO A 75 -14.58 -1.60 28.35
N LEU A 76 -14.28 -2.89 28.17
CA LEU A 76 -15.30 -3.93 28.04
C LEU A 76 -15.61 -4.46 29.43
N ASP A 77 -16.88 -4.33 29.84
CA ASP A 77 -17.35 -4.90 31.10
C ASP A 77 -17.29 -6.44 31.01
N ARG A 78 -16.62 -7.08 31.99
CA ARG A 78 -16.54 -8.55 32.09
C ARG A 78 -17.85 -9.16 32.61
N SER A 79 -18.78 -8.33 33.08
CA SER A 79 -19.95 -8.75 33.88
C SER A 79 -21.21 -9.11 33.09
N ARG A 80 -21.21 -9.01 31.75
CA ARG A 80 -22.44 -9.22 30.97
C ARG A 80 -22.26 -10.27 29.88
N PRO A 81 -22.82 -11.49 30.03
CA PRO A 81 -23.13 -12.32 28.87
C PRO A 81 -24.05 -11.51 27.96
N SER A 82 -23.75 -11.48 26.66
CA SER A 82 -24.66 -10.90 25.67
C SER A 82 -25.86 -11.82 25.50
N THR A 83 -26.86 -11.73 26.37
CA THR A 83 -28.17 -12.32 26.14
C THR A 83 -29.04 -11.33 25.38
N THR A 84 -28.90 -11.32 24.06
CA THR A 84 -30.05 -11.02 23.21
C THR A 84 -30.63 -12.35 22.79
N THR A 85 -31.38 -12.99 23.70
CA THR A 85 -32.20 -14.16 23.40
C THR A 85 -33.59 -13.68 23.00
N GLY A 86 -33.91 -13.77 21.71
CA GLY A 86 -35.27 -14.00 21.26
C GLY A 86 -35.65 -15.45 21.59
N ASN A 87 -36.65 -15.60 22.46
CA ASN A 87 -37.50 -16.76 22.75
C ASN A 87 -37.02 -18.18 22.36
N GLY A 88 -36.81 -19.03 23.38
CA GLY A 88 -36.85 -20.48 23.22
C GLY A 88 -36.24 -21.30 24.36
N ARG A 89 -37.03 -21.54 25.42
CA ARG A 89 -36.96 -22.60 26.47
C ARG A 89 -35.63 -22.89 27.24
N PRO A 90 -35.68 -23.06 28.59
CA PRO A 90 -34.51 -23.41 29.37
C PRO A 90 -34.20 -24.91 29.31
N ALA A 91 -32.92 -25.26 29.22
CA ALA A 91 -32.42 -26.62 29.43
C ALA A 91 -31.45 -26.63 30.62
N ALA A 92 -31.83 -27.44 31.61
CA ALA A 92 -31.03 -28.13 32.62
C ALA A 92 -29.96 -27.37 33.43
N GLU A 93 -30.37 -27.12 34.66
CA GLU A 93 -29.60 -26.91 35.90
C GLU A 93 -28.50 -27.97 36.08
N LEU A 94 -27.26 -27.52 36.34
CA LEU A 94 -26.20 -28.35 36.92
C LEU A 94 -25.82 -27.76 38.28
N ASP A 95 -26.16 -28.58 39.26
CA ASP A 95 -26.05 -28.46 40.69
C ASP A 95 -24.60 -28.32 41.16
N THR A 96 -24.32 -27.28 41.97
CA THR A 96 -23.22 -27.32 42.94
C THR A 96 -23.62 -26.55 44.19
N ARG A 97 -24.20 -27.25 45.17
CA ARG A 97 -24.26 -26.77 46.56
C ARG A 97 -22.94 -27.02 47.32
N PRO A 98 -22.64 -26.17 48.33
CA PRO A 98 -21.32 -26.05 48.94
C PRO A 98 -21.18 -26.88 50.23
N LEU A 99 -19.94 -27.23 50.61
CA LEU A 99 -19.61 -27.71 51.94
C LEU A 99 -18.97 -26.60 52.77
N ALA A 100 -19.63 -26.28 53.89
CA ALA A 100 -19.17 -25.37 54.93
C ALA A 100 -18.30 -26.10 55.96
N GLY A 101 -17.36 -25.36 56.55
CA GLY A 101 -16.59 -25.74 57.74
C GLY A 101 -16.13 -24.48 58.49
N ALA A 102 -16.66 -24.32 59.71
CA ALA A 102 -16.39 -23.39 60.82
C ALA A 102 -14.94 -22.87 61.00
N ARG A 103 -14.59 -21.85 61.81
CA ARG A 103 -15.12 -20.59 62.42
C ARG A 103 -14.03 -20.14 63.45
N ASN A 104 -14.07 -18.86 63.88
CA ASN A 104 -13.32 -18.18 64.97
C ASN A 104 -11.94 -17.57 64.56
N GLY A 105 -11.56 -16.31 64.83
CA GLY A 105 -12.13 -15.16 65.55
C GLY A 105 -11.33 -13.84 65.26
N ARG A 106 -11.96 -12.70 65.56
CA ARG A 106 -11.68 -11.23 65.36
C ARG A 106 -10.30 -10.66 65.84
N PRO A 107 -9.98 -9.33 65.67
CA PRO A 107 -10.45 -8.28 64.73
C PRO A 107 -9.32 -7.42 64.05
N ALA A 108 -9.73 -6.63 63.04
CA ALA A 108 -9.20 -5.35 62.54
C ALA A 108 -7.68 -5.03 62.58
N ALA A 109 -7.08 -4.87 61.38
CA ALA A 109 -5.97 -3.96 61.15
C ALA A 109 -6.03 -3.38 59.72
N GLU A 110 -6.23 -2.06 59.70
CA GLU A 110 -5.73 -1.04 58.77
C GLU A 110 -5.68 -1.28 57.25
N ALA A 111 -6.40 -0.38 56.58
CA ALA A 111 -6.33 -0.12 55.16
C ALA A 111 -4.91 0.30 54.74
N GLY A 112 -4.16 -0.64 54.17
CA GLY A 112 -3.02 -0.34 53.32
C GLY A 112 -3.50 -0.11 51.89
N THR A 113 -3.66 1.14 51.47
CA THR A 113 -3.71 1.53 50.05
C THR A 113 -2.33 1.29 49.42
N GLY A 114 -2.02 0.03 49.12
CA GLY A 114 -0.98 -0.32 48.16
C GLY A 114 -1.46 0.02 46.74
N PRO A 115 -0.55 0.29 45.78
CA PRO A 115 -0.94 0.55 44.40
C PRO A 115 -1.75 -0.64 43.90
N SER A 116 -3.00 -0.37 43.50
CA SER A 116 -3.85 -1.35 42.83
C SER A 116 -3.05 -1.94 41.67
N SER A 117 -2.67 -3.22 41.80
CA SER A 117 -2.09 -3.95 40.68
C SER A 117 -3.18 -4.04 39.62
N ALA A 118 -3.13 -3.14 38.64
CA ALA A 118 -4.13 -3.05 37.59
C ALA A 118 -4.31 -4.45 36.96
N GLY A 119 -5.50 -5.03 37.14
CA GLY A 119 -5.87 -6.27 36.48
C GLY A 119 -5.80 -6.11 34.95
N PRO A 120 -5.82 -7.21 34.18
CA PRO A 120 -5.72 -7.12 32.73
C PRO A 120 -6.78 -6.17 32.18
N GLN A 121 -6.37 -5.09 31.52
CA GLN A 121 -7.30 -4.15 30.93
C GLN A 121 -7.80 -4.74 29.61
N VAL A 122 -9.11 -4.84 29.47
CA VAL A 122 -9.73 -5.20 28.20
C VAL A 122 -10.45 -3.96 27.70
N ARG A 123 -9.84 -3.28 26.73
CA ARG A 123 -10.50 -2.23 25.95
C ARG A 123 -10.90 -2.80 24.60
N GLY A 124 -12.01 -2.37 24.02
CA GLY A 124 -12.47 -2.94 22.77
C GLY A 124 -13.77 -2.38 22.24
N VAL A 125 -14.27 -3.03 21.21
CA VAL A 125 -15.58 -2.80 20.59
C VAL A 125 -16.35 -4.11 20.71
N ALA A 126 -17.48 -4.09 21.42
CA ALA A 126 -18.41 -5.21 21.47
C ALA A 126 -18.98 -5.52 20.07
N PRO A 127 -19.41 -6.77 19.77
CA PRO A 127 -19.88 -7.15 18.45
C PRO A 127 -21.00 -6.22 18.00
N ARG A 128 -20.85 -5.60 16.82
CA ARG A 128 -21.86 -4.69 16.27
C ARG A 128 -21.85 -4.68 14.75
N VAL A 129 -22.98 -4.27 14.20
CA VAL A 129 -23.13 -3.95 12.77
C VAL A 129 -22.63 -2.52 12.54
N VAL A 130 -21.92 -2.32 11.43
CA VAL A 130 -21.29 -1.07 11.03
C VAL A 130 -21.53 -0.80 9.53
N ARG A 131 -21.08 0.35 9.04
CA ARG A 131 -21.06 0.58 7.58
C ARG A 131 -20.08 -0.41 6.93
N PRO A 132 -20.32 -0.83 5.68
CA PRO A 132 -19.41 -1.72 4.97
C PRO A 132 -17.97 -1.19 4.96
N PHE A 133 -17.00 -2.09 5.11
CA PHE A 133 -15.58 -1.81 5.09
C PHE A 133 -14.80 -3.04 4.63
N SER A 134 -13.56 -2.85 4.16
CA SER A 134 -12.73 -3.95 3.66
C SER A 134 -11.35 -4.04 4.32
N LEU A 135 -10.96 -3.00 5.06
CA LEU A 135 -9.70 -2.95 5.80
C LEU A 135 -9.92 -2.28 7.16
N LEU A 136 -9.16 -2.68 8.17
CA LEU A 136 -9.20 -2.07 9.50
C LEU A 136 -7.81 -1.96 10.12
N GLY A 137 -7.66 -1.10 11.12
CA GLY A 137 -6.47 -1.03 11.95
C GLY A 137 -6.74 -0.29 13.26
N ALA A 138 -5.95 -0.56 14.30
CA ALA A 138 -6.03 0.19 15.56
C ALA A 138 -5.10 1.40 15.52
N VAL A 139 -5.54 2.49 16.15
CA VAL A 139 -4.95 3.84 15.99
C VAL A 139 -4.97 4.56 17.32
N TRP A 140 -3.96 5.39 17.60
CA TRP A 140 -3.85 6.19 18.81
C TRP A 140 -3.26 7.58 18.53
N ASP A 141 -3.38 8.48 19.51
CA ASP A 141 -3.12 9.90 19.30
C ASP A 141 -1.64 10.23 19.14
N ASP A 142 -0.79 9.76 20.05
CA ASP A 142 0.65 10.03 20.00
C ASP A 142 1.36 9.07 19.03
N PRO A 143 1.85 9.54 17.88
CA PRO A 143 2.53 8.68 16.92
C PRO A 143 3.85 8.09 17.45
N ALA A 144 4.45 8.68 18.48
CA ALA A 144 5.67 8.17 19.11
C ALA A 144 5.41 7.16 20.24
N ALA A 145 4.18 7.02 20.72
CA ALA A 145 3.84 6.05 21.74
C ALA A 145 3.78 4.63 21.15
N ASP A 146 4.28 3.66 21.91
CA ASP A 146 4.16 2.24 21.60
C ASP A 146 2.88 1.65 22.20
N LEU A 147 2.27 0.69 21.49
CA LEU A 147 1.12 -0.06 21.99
C LEU A 147 1.59 -1.38 22.63
N HIS A 148 1.70 -1.39 23.95
CA HIS A 148 2.08 -2.57 24.73
C HIS A 148 0.88 -3.49 25.04
N GLY A 149 0.41 -4.22 24.03
CA GLY A 149 -0.70 -5.15 24.16
C GLY A 149 -0.97 -5.92 22.87
N ARG A 150 -1.80 -6.98 22.96
CA ARG A 150 -2.25 -7.72 21.76
C ARG A 150 -3.58 -7.17 21.29
N VAL A 151 -3.61 -6.64 20.08
CA VAL A 151 -4.84 -6.17 19.43
C VAL A 151 -5.43 -7.31 18.63
N GLN A 152 -6.64 -7.74 18.98
CA GLN A 152 -7.35 -8.80 18.31
C GLN A 152 -8.66 -8.30 17.72
N VAL A 153 -8.97 -8.75 16.51
CA VAL A 153 -10.16 -8.39 15.76
C VAL A 153 -10.86 -9.63 15.23
N ARG A 154 -12.17 -9.55 15.03
CA ARG A 154 -12.90 -10.47 14.16
C ARG A 154 -13.99 -9.71 13.41
N THR A 155 -14.30 -10.17 12.22
CA THR A 155 -15.25 -9.50 11.33
C THR A 155 -16.36 -10.45 10.89
N ARG A 156 -17.44 -9.87 10.39
CA ARG A 156 -18.54 -10.58 9.74
C ARG A 156 -18.64 -10.06 8.32
N ALA A 157 -18.60 -10.98 7.35
CA ALA A 157 -18.73 -10.64 5.94
C ALA A 157 -20.15 -10.14 5.63
N VAL A 158 -20.28 -9.22 4.66
CA VAL A 158 -21.57 -8.74 4.17
C VAL A 158 -22.44 -9.92 3.73
N GLY A 159 -23.72 -9.92 4.10
CA GLY A 159 -24.67 -10.98 3.74
C GLY A 159 -24.46 -12.31 4.49
N SER A 160 -23.49 -12.40 5.39
CA SER A 160 -23.24 -13.58 6.21
C SER A 160 -23.63 -13.36 7.67
N HIS A 161 -24.05 -14.42 8.35
CA HIS A 161 -24.22 -14.43 9.80
C HIS A 161 -22.98 -14.98 10.55
N ARG A 162 -21.95 -15.42 9.82
CA ARG A 162 -20.76 -16.07 10.39
C ARG A 162 -19.67 -15.04 10.69
N TRP A 163 -19.16 -15.09 11.91
CA TRP A 163 -17.98 -14.34 12.32
C TRP A 163 -16.70 -15.10 11.97
N SER A 164 -15.64 -14.38 11.59
CA SER A 164 -14.30 -14.93 11.48
C SER A 164 -13.81 -15.43 12.85
N ALA A 165 -12.76 -16.26 12.82
CA ALA A 165 -11.93 -16.45 14.00
C ALA A 165 -11.28 -15.11 14.41
N TRP A 166 -10.81 -15.03 15.66
CA TRP A 166 -10.00 -13.90 16.11
C TRP A 166 -8.68 -13.88 15.35
N GLN A 167 -8.32 -12.70 14.84
CA GLN A 167 -7.07 -12.40 14.16
C GLN A 167 -6.32 -11.34 14.96
N GLU A 168 -5.00 -11.41 14.96
CA GLU A 168 -4.14 -10.45 15.66
C GLU A 168 -3.64 -9.39 14.67
N LEU A 169 -3.62 -8.12 15.09
CA LEU A 169 -2.99 -7.04 14.34
C LEU A 169 -1.56 -6.86 14.82
N GLU A 170 -0.63 -6.65 13.89
CA GLU A 170 0.76 -6.32 14.22
C GLU A 170 0.84 -4.87 14.71
N THR A 171 1.41 -4.66 15.90
CA THR A 171 1.33 -3.39 16.64
C THR A 171 2.52 -2.47 16.47
N HIS A 172 3.48 -2.81 15.61
CA HIS A 172 4.68 -2.00 15.39
C HIS A 172 4.40 -0.83 14.42
N ASN A 173 4.92 0.36 14.75
CA ASN A 173 4.86 1.58 13.94
C ASN A 173 6.20 1.81 13.21
N ASP A 174 6.64 0.80 12.46
CA ASP A 174 7.94 0.76 11.78
C ASP A 174 7.93 1.49 10.43
N ASP A 175 6.82 1.45 9.73
CA ASP A 175 6.55 2.32 8.58
C ASP A 175 6.08 3.68 9.09
N ALA A 176 6.91 4.71 8.93
CA ALA A 176 6.55 6.07 9.30
C ALA A 176 7.38 7.12 8.54
N PRO A 177 6.84 8.36 8.39
CA PRO A 177 7.64 9.50 7.99
C PRO A 177 8.73 9.76 9.02
N ASP A 178 9.91 10.20 8.56
CA ASP A 178 11.05 10.48 9.46
C ASP A 178 10.69 11.47 10.56
N ALA A 179 11.25 11.28 11.76
CA ALA A 179 10.97 12.07 12.96
C ALA A 179 11.04 13.59 12.73
N ASP A 180 12.01 14.03 11.93
CA ASP A 180 12.24 15.43 11.63
C ASP A 180 11.50 15.95 10.38
N SER A 181 10.67 15.13 9.76
CA SER A 181 9.89 15.54 8.60
C SER A 181 8.69 16.41 9.02
N PRO A 182 8.30 17.41 8.21
CA PRO A 182 7.04 18.13 8.41
C PRO A 182 5.81 17.20 8.43
N GLU A 183 5.90 16.07 7.72
CA GLU A 183 4.86 15.03 7.66
C GLU A 183 4.66 14.36 9.02
N ARG A 184 5.74 14.07 9.77
CA ARG A 184 5.67 13.44 11.10
C ARG A 184 5.25 14.41 12.21
N ARG A 185 5.62 15.69 12.11
CA ARG A 185 5.25 16.73 13.09
C ARG A 185 3.86 17.34 12.87
N GLY A 186 3.12 16.85 11.87
CA GLY A 186 1.78 17.36 11.58
C GLY A 186 0.80 17.08 12.73
N PRO A 187 -0.17 17.97 13.01
CA PRO A 187 -1.13 17.80 14.10
C PRO A 187 -2.12 16.65 13.89
N ARG A 188 -2.03 15.94 12.75
CA ARG A 188 -2.85 14.77 12.39
C ARG A 188 -2.06 13.47 12.41
N ALA A 189 -0.78 13.52 12.76
CA ALA A 189 0.04 12.32 12.82
C ALA A 189 -0.44 11.42 13.95
N HIS A 190 -0.69 10.16 13.63
CA HIS A 190 -1.17 9.16 14.58
C HIS A 190 -0.27 7.92 14.59
N GLY A 191 -0.28 7.21 15.72
CA GLY A 191 0.32 5.88 15.79
C GLY A 191 -0.72 4.85 15.38
N SER A 192 -0.26 3.77 14.74
CA SER A 192 -1.15 2.79 14.14
C SER A 192 -0.54 1.40 14.12
N THR A 193 -1.40 0.37 14.12
CA THR A 193 -1.03 -0.99 13.75
C THR A 193 -0.83 -1.10 12.24
N ILE A 194 -0.16 -2.16 11.78
CA ILE A 194 -0.29 -2.60 10.38
C ILE A 194 -1.76 -2.99 10.14
N PRO A 195 -2.42 -2.44 9.09
CA PRO A 195 -3.82 -2.72 8.87
C PRO A 195 -4.04 -4.15 8.35
N LEU A 196 -5.25 -4.68 8.55
CA LEU A 196 -5.67 -6.00 8.10
C LEU A 196 -6.72 -5.88 6.99
N TRP A 197 -6.51 -6.57 5.87
CA TRP A 197 -7.53 -6.77 4.85
C TRP A 197 -8.50 -7.87 5.31
N VAL A 198 -9.79 -7.54 5.35
CA VAL A 198 -10.84 -8.43 5.82
C VAL A 198 -11.86 -8.79 4.74
N GLY A 199 -11.72 -8.22 3.53
CA GLY A 199 -12.73 -8.29 2.49
C GLY A 199 -14.04 -7.60 2.92
N ASP A 200 -15.07 -7.66 2.09
CA ASP A 200 -16.31 -6.92 2.32
C ASP A 200 -17.00 -7.38 3.61
N SER A 201 -16.96 -6.52 4.62
CA SER A 201 -17.41 -6.79 5.98
C SER A 201 -18.39 -5.71 6.46
N ASP A 202 -19.40 -6.10 7.24
CA ASP A 202 -20.39 -5.19 7.85
C ASP A 202 -20.55 -5.38 9.36
N GLY A 203 -19.73 -6.25 9.96
CA GLY A 203 -19.70 -6.48 11.39
C GLY A 203 -18.28 -6.52 11.91
N VAL A 204 -18.07 -5.96 13.10
CA VAL A 204 -16.75 -5.93 13.75
C VAL A 204 -16.85 -6.18 15.25
N GLN A 205 -15.83 -6.84 15.77
CA GLN A 205 -15.52 -6.89 17.18
C GLN A 205 -14.00 -6.75 17.36
N ALA A 206 -13.58 -5.98 18.35
CA ALA A 206 -12.16 -5.79 18.66
C ALA A 206 -11.92 -5.85 20.16
N ARG A 207 -10.72 -6.26 20.55
CA ARG A 207 -10.24 -6.23 21.93
C ARG A 207 -8.73 -6.02 21.98
N VAL A 208 -8.28 -5.28 22.97
CA VAL A 208 -6.88 -5.11 23.32
C VAL A 208 -6.66 -5.80 24.64
N LEU A 209 -5.74 -6.76 24.64
CA LEU A 209 -5.40 -7.58 25.79
C LEU A 209 -4.04 -7.14 26.33
N THR A 210 -4.02 -6.62 27.55
CA THR A 210 -2.78 -6.29 28.26
C THR A 210 -2.43 -7.35 29.30
N GLY A 211 -1.13 -7.52 29.54
CA GLY A 211 -0.62 -8.37 30.62
C GLY A 211 -0.79 -7.72 31.99
N LYS A 212 -0.60 -8.50 33.06
CA LYS A 212 -0.49 -7.94 34.42
C LYS A 212 0.75 -7.04 34.49
N GLY A 213 0.61 -5.83 35.03
CA GLY A 213 1.71 -4.87 35.12
C GLY A 213 2.16 -4.27 33.78
N ALA A 214 1.36 -4.43 32.72
CA ALA A 214 1.64 -3.80 31.44
C ALA A 214 1.59 -2.27 31.54
N GLU A 215 2.39 -1.60 30.72
CA GLU A 215 2.33 -0.15 30.56
C GLU A 215 0.92 0.32 30.17
N PRO A 216 0.53 1.56 30.54
CA PRO A 216 -0.74 2.12 30.13
C PRO A 216 -0.91 2.10 28.61
N LEU A 217 -2.11 1.75 28.15
CA LEU A 217 -2.44 1.86 26.72
C LEU A 217 -2.40 3.32 26.27
N PRO A 218 -1.97 3.60 25.02
CA PRO A 218 -1.89 4.95 24.51
C PRO A 218 -3.27 5.63 24.45
N ALA A 219 -3.28 6.94 24.60
CA ALA A 219 -4.49 7.76 24.54
C ALA A 219 -5.14 7.75 23.15
N GLY A 220 -6.45 8.00 23.09
CA GLY A 220 -7.20 8.07 21.83
C GLY A 220 -7.38 6.74 21.10
N LEU A 221 -7.12 5.62 21.78
CA LEU A 221 -7.15 4.30 21.17
C LEU A 221 -8.52 3.99 20.54
N ARG A 222 -8.51 3.75 19.24
CA ARG A 222 -9.71 3.51 18.41
C ARG A 222 -9.42 2.47 17.33
N LEU A 223 -10.48 1.93 16.75
CA LEU A 223 -10.44 1.13 15.55
C LEU A 223 -10.93 1.97 14.37
N ASP A 224 -10.10 2.13 13.35
CA ASP A 224 -10.51 2.76 12.09
C ASP A 224 -10.86 1.67 11.08
N LEU A 225 -12.06 1.79 10.50
CA LEU A 225 -12.60 0.92 9.45
C LEU A 225 -12.59 1.66 8.12
N ILE A 226 -12.03 1.05 7.10
CA ILE A 226 -11.78 1.67 5.80
C ILE A 226 -12.62 1.00 4.73
N ASP A 227 -13.50 1.80 4.12
CA ASP A 227 -14.15 1.49 2.86
C ASP A 227 -13.27 2.03 1.72
N PRO A 228 -12.75 1.17 0.81
CA PRO A 228 -11.94 1.61 -0.32
C PRO A 228 -12.70 2.47 -1.34
N GLY A 229 -14.03 2.50 -1.28
CA GLY A 229 -14.86 3.11 -2.31
C GLY A 229 -14.77 2.40 -3.65
N LYS A 230 -15.49 2.94 -4.64
CA LYS A 230 -15.46 2.44 -6.02
C LYS A 230 -14.40 3.20 -6.80
N GLY A 231 -13.42 2.48 -7.32
CA GLY A 231 -12.52 3.05 -8.32
C GLY A 231 -13.29 3.37 -9.59
N ALA A 232 -12.89 4.41 -10.31
CA ALA A 232 -13.31 4.58 -11.70
C ALA A 232 -12.89 3.29 -12.45
N GLY A 233 -13.86 2.51 -12.94
CA GLY A 233 -13.59 1.27 -13.70
C GLY A 233 -13.96 -0.07 -13.04
N THR A 234 -14.59 -0.11 -11.86
CA THR A 234 -15.13 -1.39 -11.31
C THR A 234 -16.65 -1.47 -11.47
N SER A 235 -17.10 -2.06 -12.58
CA SER A 235 -18.49 -2.47 -12.76
C SER A 235 -18.83 -3.65 -11.83
N ARG A 236 -20.12 -3.74 -11.51
CA ARG A 236 -20.77 -4.56 -10.47
C ARG A 236 -20.25 -6.01 -10.40
N GLY A 237 -19.99 -6.45 -9.17
CA GLY A 237 -19.96 -7.87 -8.84
C GLY A 237 -21.28 -8.55 -9.19
N LEU A 238 -21.18 -9.73 -9.80
CA LEU A 238 -22.17 -10.78 -9.65
C LEU A 238 -21.51 -11.95 -8.93
N ASP A 239 -22.18 -12.32 -7.85
CA ASP A 239 -22.02 -13.47 -7.00
C ASP A 239 -21.88 -14.76 -7.82
N ARG A 240 -20.74 -15.46 -7.68
CA ARG A 240 -20.61 -16.91 -7.92
C ARG A 240 -19.31 -17.44 -7.29
N THR A 241 -19.45 -18.63 -6.70
CA THR A 241 -18.38 -19.50 -6.20
C THR A 241 -17.25 -19.70 -7.21
N PRO A 242 -16.01 -20.00 -6.78
CA PRO A 242 -14.83 -19.95 -7.64
C PRO A 242 -14.85 -21.09 -8.67
N GLU A 243 -15.28 -20.76 -9.88
CA GLU A 243 -15.01 -21.52 -11.09
C GLU A 243 -13.76 -20.90 -11.75
N PRO A 244 -12.89 -21.69 -12.43
CA PRO A 244 -11.80 -21.11 -13.21
C PRO A 244 -12.34 -20.09 -14.23
N PRO A 245 -11.61 -18.99 -14.47
CA PRO A 245 -12.10 -17.92 -15.32
C PRO A 245 -12.36 -18.42 -16.74
N THR A 246 -13.45 -17.96 -17.34
CA THR A 246 -13.75 -18.26 -18.73
C THR A 246 -12.78 -17.51 -19.66
N PRO A 247 -12.58 -17.96 -20.91
CA PRO A 247 -11.78 -17.24 -21.89
C PRO A 247 -12.24 -15.79 -22.12
N GLU A 248 -13.52 -15.51 -21.91
CA GLU A 248 -14.10 -14.16 -21.96
C GLU A 248 -13.66 -13.31 -20.76
N GLU A 249 -13.55 -13.88 -19.55
CA GLU A 249 -13.01 -13.19 -18.37
C GLU A 249 -11.50 -12.94 -18.46
N GLU A 250 -10.73 -13.84 -19.07
CA GLU A 250 -9.32 -13.59 -19.39
C GLU A 250 -9.16 -12.45 -20.40
N THR A 251 -10.05 -12.38 -21.39
CA THR A 251 -10.07 -11.31 -22.39
C THR A 251 -10.45 -9.97 -21.76
N VAL A 252 -11.42 -9.96 -20.83
CA VAL A 252 -11.79 -8.75 -20.07
C VAL A 252 -10.67 -8.35 -19.11
N GLN A 253 -9.94 -9.28 -18.49
CA GLN A 253 -8.75 -8.97 -17.68
C GLN A 253 -7.60 -8.41 -18.52
N GLN A 254 -7.38 -8.94 -19.73
CA GLN A 254 -6.38 -8.43 -20.67
C GLN A 254 -6.77 -7.05 -21.23
N ALA A 255 -8.06 -6.83 -21.50
CA ALA A 255 -8.59 -5.53 -21.94
C ALA A 255 -8.53 -4.49 -20.81
N LEU A 256 -8.89 -4.87 -19.58
CA LEU A 256 -8.70 -4.04 -18.39
C LEU A 256 -7.21 -3.77 -18.14
N GLN A 257 -6.31 -4.74 -18.35
CA GLN A 257 -4.87 -4.48 -18.30
C GLN A 257 -4.40 -3.54 -19.40
N GLY A 258 -5.02 -3.56 -20.58
CA GLY A 258 -4.80 -2.59 -21.65
C GLY A 258 -5.22 -1.17 -21.28
N GLU A 259 -6.42 -0.99 -20.73
CA GLU A 259 -6.94 0.31 -20.28
C GLU A 259 -6.27 0.82 -18.98
N LEU A 260 -5.88 -0.08 -18.06
CA LEU A 260 -5.11 0.24 -16.85
C LEU A 260 -3.62 0.51 -17.12
N SER A 261 -3.16 0.18 -18.33
CA SER A 261 -1.82 0.42 -18.84
C SER A 261 -1.77 1.61 -19.81
N GLU A 262 -2.77 2.49 -19.82
CA GLU A 262 -2.57 3.85 -20.35
C GLU A 262 -1.52 4.55 -19.47
N LEU A 263 -0.26 4.30 -19.85
CA LEU A 263 0.92 4.95 -19.35
C LEU A 263 0.74 6.43 -19.64
N ASP A 264 0.83 7.26 -18.61
CA ASP A 264 0.96 8.70 -18.78
C ASP A 264 2.13 8.95 -19.75
N PRO A 265 1.88 9.49 -20.97
CA PRO A 265 2.92 9.69 -21.97
C PRO A 265 4.09 10.53 -21.42
N SER A 266 3.79 11.48 -20.53
CA SER A 266 4.80 12.32 -19.89
C SER A 266 5.72 11.54 -18.95
N GLY A 267 5.21 10.47 -18.31
CA GLY A 267 5.98 9.59 -17.45
C GLY A 267 6.85 8.58 -18.22
N LEU A 268 6.58 8.36 -19.51
CA LEU A 268 7.44 7.58 -20.41
C LEU A 268 8.59 8.45 -20.92
N GLU A 269 8.30 9.65 -21.42
CA GLU A 269 9.32 10.61 -21.85
C GLU A 269 10.30 10.97 -20.71
N GLU A 270 9.80 11.22 -19.50
CA GLU A 270 10.66 11.50 -18.33
C GLU A 270 11.56 10.32 -17.98
N ALA A 271 11.11 9.08 -18.20
CA ALA A 271 11.90 7.89 -17.94
C ALA A 271 12.91 7.57 -19.02
N ASP A 272 12.57 7.78 -20.29
CA ASP A 272 13.50 7.61 -21.40
C ASP A 272 14.63 8.65 -21.32
N MET A 273 14.29 9.89 -20.97
CA MET A 273 15.24 10.93 -20.58
C MET A 273 16.10 10.53 -19.37
N ALA A 274 15.51 9.97 -18.32
CA ALA A 274 16.25 9.53 -17.14
C ALA A 274 17.14 8.30 -17.40
N ALA A 275 16.79 7.46 -18.38
CA ALA A 275 17.60 6.32 -18.78
C ALA A 275 18.73 6.71 -19.74
N ALA A 276 18.57 7.79 -20.51
CA ALA A 276 19.57 8.29 -21.45
C ALA A 276 20.89 8.59 -20.73
N GLY A 277 21.96 7.91 -21.14
CA GLY A 277 23.31 8.05 -20.56
C GLY A 277 23.65 7.07 -19.43
N HIS A 278 22.72 6.19 -19.03
CA HIS A 278 22.99 5.14 -18.04
C HIS A 278 23.12 3.75 -18.72
N PRO A 279 24.33 3.15 -18.75
CA PRO A 279 24.56 1.91 -19.51
C PRO A 279 23.94 0.65 -18.88
N PHE A 280 23.46 0.73 -17.64
CA PHE A 280 22.99 -0.42 -16.85
C PHE A 280 21.56 -0.22 -16.33
N VAL A 281 20.66 0.26 -17.20
CA VAL A 281 19.23 0.37 -16.91
C VAL A 281 18.52 -0.90 -17.36
N GLY A 282 17.92 -1.64 -16.42
CA GLY A 282 17.09 -2.79 -16.78
C GLY A 282 15.80 -2.35 -17.50
N PRO A 283 15.14 -3.25 -18.27
CA PRO A 283 13.91 -2.90 -18.98
C PRO A 283 12.84 -2.37 -18.04
N ARG A 284 12.18 -1.26 -18.40
CA ARG A 284 11.06 -0.72 -17.63
C ARG A 284 9.93 -1.75 -17.58
N PRO A 285 9.53 -2.22 -16.39
CA PRO A 285 8.35 -3.08 -16.30
C PRO A 285 7.07 -2.27 -16.53
N PRO A 286 5.96 -2.94 -16.91
CA PRO A 286 4.63 -2.33 -16.82
C PRO A 286 4.35 -1.87 -15.39
N ILE A 287 3.87 -0.65 -15.23
CA ILE A 287 3.52 -0.05 -13.94
C ILE A 287 2.10 0.50 -14.06
N ILE A 288 1.18 -0.02 -13.26
CA ILE A 288 -0.18 0.47 -13.14
C ILE A 288 -0.11 1.81 -12.42
N THR A 289 -0.54 2.87 -13.11
CA THR A 289 -0.50 4.24 -12.60
C THR A 289 -1.48 4.43 -11.45
N ARG A 290 -1.31 5.54 -10.72
CA ARG A 290 -2.28 5.96 -9.70
C ARG A 290 -3.70 6.09 -10.23
N ALA A 291 -3.86 6.62 -11.44
CA ALA A 291 -5.16 6.65 -12.11
C ALA A 291 -5.69 5.23 -12.36
N GLY A 292 -4.84 4.32 -12.85
CA GLY A 292 -5.20 2.93 -13.12
C GLY A 292 -5.79 2.21 -11.89
N TRP A 293 -5.13 2.26 -10.73
CA TRP A 293 -5.70 1.60 -9.54
C TRP A 293 -6.79 2.42 -8.82
N GLY A 294 -7.14 3.60 -9.34
CA GLY A 294 -8.21 4.46 -8.85
C GLY A 294 -7.82 5.27 -7.61
N ALA A 295 -6.59 5.76 -7.53
CA ALA A 295 -6.12 6.63 -6.46
C ALA A 295 -6.97 7.90 -6.38
N ASP A 296 -7.50 8.21 -5.20
CA ASP A 296 -8.17 9.49 -4.96
C ASP A 296 -7.10 10.58 -4.70
N GLU A 297 -6.70 11.26 -5.77
CA GLU A 297 -5.67 12.31 -5.73
C GLU A 297 -6.01 13.48 -4.81
N SER A 298 -7.30 13.64 -4.42
CA SER A 298 -7.71 14.68 -3.47
C SER A 298 -7.27 14.39 -2.03
N LEU A 299 -6.87 13.15 -1.72
CA LEU A 299 -6.42 12.78 -0.37
C LEU A 299 -5.00 13.28 -0.09
N ARG A 300 -4.08 13.19 -1.07
CA ARG A 300 -2.65 13.48 -0.82
C ARG A 300 -2.35 14.96 -0.64
N GLY A 301 -1.21 15.20 0.00
CA GLY A 301 -0.52 16.48 -0.03
C GLY A 301 -0.14 16.91 -1.44
N ARG A 302 -0.16 18.22 -1.69
CA ARG A 302 0.10 18.79 -3.02
C ARG A 302 1.58 18.81 -3.39
N GLN A 303 2.48 18.98 -2.42
CA GLN A 303 3.92 19.12 -2.68
C GLN A 303 4.63 17.78 -2.51
N PHE A 304 5.55 17.50 -3.44
CA PHE A 304 6.45 16.36 -3.40
C PHE A 304 7.79 16.74 -2.77
N SER A 305 8.43 15.76 -2.12
CA SER A 305 9.81 15.87 -1.64
C SER A 305 10.66 14.92 -2.48
N TYR A 306 11.72 15.44 -3.08
CA TYR A 306 12.62 14.68 -3.93
C TYR A 306 14.01 14.62 -3.30
N ASN A 307 14.57 13.41 -3.27
CA ASN A 307 15.97 13.17 -3.00
C ASN A 307 16.80 13.38 -4.26
N LYS A 308 18.12 13.48 -4.11
CA LYS A 308 19.03 13.60 -5.25
C LYS A 308 19.24 12.27 -5.98
N THR A 309 19.01 11.15 -5.30
CA THR A 309 19.30 9.81 -5.81
C THR A 309 18.48 8.75 -5.08
N VAL A 310 18.53 7.51 -5.58
CA VAL A 310 18.06 6.30 -4.89
C VAL A 310 19.24 5.35 -4.74
N LYS A 311 19.76 5.21 -3.52
CA LYS A 311 20.89 4.33 -3.17
C LYS A 311 20.47 2.90 -2.84
N ALA A 312 19.23 2.72 -2.38
CA ALA A 312 18.73 1.43 -1.94
C ALA A 312 17.22 1.28 -2.18
N ALA A 313 16.79 0.03 -2.31
CA ALA A 313 15.41 -0.41 -2.29
C ALA A 313 15.14 -1.20 -1.01
N PHE A 314 14.20 -0.73 -0.19
CA PHE A 314 13.69 -1.46 0.96
C PHE A 314 12.45 -2.26 0.56
N ILE A 315 12.55 -3.58 0.70
CA ILE A 315 11.46 -4.52 0.44
C ILE A 315 10.67 -4.72 1.71
N HIS A 316 9.36 -4.52 1.56
CA HIS A 316 8.34 -4.65 2.59
C HIS A 316 7.36 -5.75 2.22
N HIS A 317 6.69 -6.30 3.22
CA HIS A 317 5.37 -6.86 3.02
C HIS A 317 4.34 -5.84 3.52
N SER A 318 3.08 -5.89 3.08
CA SER A 318 2.06 -4.99 3.64
C SER A 318 1.53 -5.46 5.00
N GLY A 319 1.76 -6.73 5.36
CA GLY A 319 1.23 -7.35 6.59
C GLY A 319 -0.29 -7.51 6.62
N THR A 320 -0.98 -7.17 5.53
CA THR A 320 -2.46 -7.11 5.45
C THR A 320 -3.16 -8.47 5.35
N GLY A 321 -2.43 -9.58 5.35
CA GLY A 321 -2.97 -10.91 5.03
C GLY A 321 -3.02 -11.20 3.52
N ASN A 322 -3.28 -12.47 3.17
CA ASN A 322 -3.13 -13.00 1.79
C ASN A 322 -4.46 -13.39 1.11
N ASN A 323 -5.59 -13.13 1.76
CA ASN A 323 -6.93 -13.57 1.34
C ASN A 323 -7.59 -12.69 0.26
N TYR A 324 -6.99 -11.56 -0.12
CA TYR A 324 -7.47 -10.76 -1.27
C TYR A 324 -7.29 -11.52 -2.60
N THR A 325 -8.17 -11.33 -3.58
CA THR A 325 -7.95 -11.81 -4.96
C THR A 325 -7.14 -10.78 -5.75
N CYS A 326 -6.51 -11.15 -6.87
CA CYS A 326 -5.75 -10.16 -7.64
C CYS A 326 -6.64 -9.02 -8.19
N ALA A 327 -7.91 -9.30 -8.52
CA ALA A 327 -8.89 -8.28 -8.87
C ALA A 327 -9.20 -7.30 -7.71
N GLN A 328 -8.99 -7.72 -6.46
CA GLN A 328 -9.15 -6.87 -5.27
C GLN A 328 -7.89 -6.04 -4.96
N ALA A 329 -6.77 -6.25 -5.65
CA ALA A 329 -5.54 -5.51 -5.37
C ALA A 329 -5.72 -3.99 -5.47
N PRO A 330 -6.38 -3.41 -6.50
CA PRO A 330 -6.66 -1.97 -6.54
C PRO A 330 -7.46 -1.47 -5.32
N ALA A 331 -8.45 -2.23 -4.85
CA ALA A 331 -9.22 -1.88 -3.66
C ALA A 331 -8.35 -1.92 -2.39
N LEU A 332 -7.50 -2.94 -2.25
CA LEU A 332 -6.53 -3.03 -1.16
C LEU A 332 -5.56 -1.84 -1.17
N LEU A 333 -5.03 -1.44 -2.34
CA LEU A 333 -4.21 -0.23 -2.47
C LEU A 333 -4.95 1.03 -2.00
N ARG A 334 -6.20 1.24 -2.47
CA ARG A 334 -7.02 2.39 -2.04
C ARG A 334 -7.26 2.39 -0.54
N SER A 335 -7.49 1.21 0.06
CA SER A 335 -7.64 1.08 1.51
C SER A 335 -6.37 1.45 2.27
N ILE A 336 -5.21 0.92 1.87
CA ILE A 336 -3.91 1.26 2.50
C ILE A 336 -3.61 2.75 2.31
N TYR A 337 -3.85 3.29 1.11
CA TYR A 337 -3.66 4.71 0.81
C TYR A 337 -4.49 5.61 1.74
N ARG A 338 -5.79 5.32 1.86
CA ARG A 338 -6.68 6.03 2.77
C ARG A 338 -6.26 5.86 4.22
N TYR A 339 -5.83 4.67 4.63
CA TYR A 339 -5.31 4.43 5.97
C TYR A 339 -4.10 5.32 6.26
N HIS A 340 -3.11 5.37 5.38
CA HIS A 340 -1.93 6.21 5.56
C HIS A 340 -2.30 7.70 5.66
N VAL A 341 -3.19 8.19 4.79
CA VAL A 341 -3.50 9.62 4.74
C VAL A 341 -4.53 10.06 5.78
N LYS A 342 -5.67 9.37 5.87
CA LYS A 342 -6.80 9.78 6.71
C LYS A 342 -6.70 9.24 8.12
N THR A 343 -6.07 8.08 8.31
CA THR A 343 -5.89 7.48 9.63
C THR A 343 -4.54 7.86 10.24
N ASN A 344 -3.42 7.72 9.51
CA ASN A 344 -2.09 8.02 10.07
C ASN A 344 -1.66 9.49 9.91
N GLY A 345 -2.39 10.27 9.11
CA GLY A 345 -2.10 11.69 8.84
C GLY A 345 -0.93 11.92 7.89
N TRP A 346 -0.52 10.90 7.15
CA TRP A 346 0.59 11.01 6.19
C TRP A 346 0.18 11.82 4.98
N ARG A 347 1.16 12.28 4.22
CA ARG A 347 0.94 13.11 3.03
C ARG A 347 0.48 12.28 1.85
N ASP A 348 0.84 11.01 1.77
CA ASP A 348 0.49 10.13 0.65
C ASP A 348 0.69 8.65 1.07
N PHE A 349 0.50 7.72 0.13
CA PHE A 349 0.97 6.34 0.22
C PHE A 349 2.44 6.32 0.68
N GLY A 350 2.76 5.45 1.63
CA GLY A 350 4.07 5.45 2.31
C GLY A 350 5.19 4.90 1.45
N TYR A 351 4.87 3.91 0.62
CA TYR A 351 5.80 3.23 -0.25
C TYR A 351 5.86 3.89 -1.63
N ASN A 352 6.99 3.79 -2.33
CA ASN A 352 7.12 4.30 -3.69
C ASN A 352 6.37 3.41 -4.69
N PHE A 353 6.35 2.09 -4.44
CA PHE A 353 5.66 1.12 -5.26
C PHE A 353 4.99 0.06 -4.40
N ALA A 354 3.96 -0.58 -4.95
CA ALA A 354 3.39 -1.80 -4.42
C ALA A 354 3.41 -2.92 -5.47
N ILE A 355 3.47 -4.16 -5.00
CA ILE A 355 3.47 -5.36 -5.85
C ILE A 355 2.47 -6.36 -5.30
N ASP A 356 1.49 -6.77 -6.11
CA ASP A 356 0.53 -7.80 -5.67
C ASP A 356 1.07 -9.23 -5.87
N LYS A 357 0.32 -10.21 -5.36
CA LYS A 357 0.66 -11.62 -5.45
C LYS A 357 0.66 -12.16 -6.89
N CYS A 358 0.01 -11.46 -7.83
CA CYS A 358 0.02 -11.78 -9.26
C CYS A 358 1.21 -11.14 -10.00
N GLY A 359 2.03 -10.31 -9.33
CA GLY A 359 3.20 -9.68 -9.92
C GLY A 359 2.89 -8.38 -10.66
N ASN A 360 1.69 -7.82 -10.51
CA ASN A 360 1.41 -6.48 -11.00
C ASN A 360 2.16 -5.46 -10.14
N ILE A 361 2.77 -4.46 -10.78
CA ILE A 361 3.50 -3.38 -10.12
C ILE A 361 2.62 -2.13 -10.20
N TYR A 362 2.44 -1.48 -9.06
CA TYR A 362 1.61 -0.29 -8.92
C TYR A 362 2.47 0.89 -8.48
N GLU A 363 2.21 2.06 -9.08
CA GLU A 363 2.71 3.33 -8.56
C GLU A 363 2.13 3.59 -7.17
N GLY A 364 2.98 3.79 -6.17
CA GLY A 364 2.61 4.16 -4.81
C GLY A 364 2.62 5.67 -4.63
N ARG A 365 3.63 6.21 -3.94
CA ARG A 365 3.78 7.65 -3.67
C ARG A 365 3.91 8.44 -4.98
N ALA A 366 3.05 9.44 -5.13
CA ALA A 366 2.88 10.20 -6.36
C ALA A 366 4.15 10.98 -6.77
N GLY A 367 4.32 11.11 -8.09
CA GLY A 367 5.41 11.89 -8.70
C GLY A 367 6.76 11.16 -8.74
N GLY A 368 6.81 9.90 -8.30
CA GLY A 368 8.03 9.14 -8.04
C GLY A 368 8.42 8.07 -9.05
N VAL A 369 7.63 7.83 -10.09
CA VAL A 369 7.86 6.65 -10.96
C VAL A 369 9.27 6.67 -11.56
N ALA A 370 9.68 7.74 -12.24
CA ALA A 370 11.05 7.93 -12.72
C ALA A 370 11.96 8.69 -11.72
N ARG A 371 11.40 9.56 -10.88
CA ARG A 371 12.15 10.42 -9.94
C ARG A 371 12.40 9.81 -8.54
N ALA A 372 13.34 10.37 -7.79
CA ALA A 372 13.67 9.92 -6.43
C ALA A 372 12.74 10.55 -5.37
N VAL A 373 11.41 10.34 -5.47
CA VAL A 373 10.47 10.86 -4.46
C VAL A 373 10.71 10.21 -3.10
N GLN A 374 10.75 11.00 -2.03
CA GLN A 374 10.94 10.48 -0.67
C GLN A 374 9.66 9.83 -0.14
N GLY A 375 9.76 8.57 0.26
CA GLY A 375 8.71 7.81 0.93
C GLY A 375 8.59 8.06 2.44
N ALA A 376 7.77 7.22 3.08
CA ALA A 376 7.52 7.15 4.51
C ALA A 376 7.39 5.67 4.93
N HIS A 377 8.28 4.83 4.42
CA HIS A 377 8.22 3.37 4.50
C HIS A 377 9.29 2.77 5.40
N THR A 378 10.35 3.49 5.78
CA THR A 378 11.40 2.91 6.62
C THR A 378 11.95 4.00 7.49
N LEU A 379 11.41 4.08 8.72
CA LEU A 379 11.78 5.13 9.64
C LEU A 379 13.30 5.15 9.83
N GLY A 380 13.92 6.28 9.53
CA GLY A 380 15.37 6.46 9.59
C GLY A 380 16.12 6.15 8.29
N PHE A 381 15.48 5.60 7.26
CA PHE A 381 16.11 5.36 5.95
C PHE A 381 15.23 5.76 4.77
N ASN A 382 14.23 6.61 4.96
CA ASN A 382 13.40 7.13 3.86
C ASN A 382 14.21 8.02 2.88
N THR A 383 15.21 8.75 3.36
CA THR A 383 16.11 9.56 2.51
C THR A 383 17.00 8.67 1.64
N ASP A 384 17.17 9.07 0.38
CA ASP A 384 17.96 8.38 -0.66
C ASP A 384 17.56 6.91 -0.89
N SER A 385 16.31 6.53 -0.63
CA SER A 385 15.83 5.17 -0.89
C SER A 385 14.45 5.15 -1.53
N MET A 386 14.04 3.95 -1.94
CA MET A 386 12.66 3.66 -2.31
C MET A 386 12.13 2.49 -1.50
N GLY A 387 10.83 2.51 -1.20
CA GLY A 387 10.10 1.43 -0.55
C GLY A 387 9.22 0.69 -1.53
N ILE A 388 9.26 -0.65 -1.48
CA ILE A 388 8.40 -1.53 -2.27
C ILE A 388 7.57 -2.40 -1.32
N ALA A 389 6.26 -2.19 -1.25
CA ALA A 389 5.34 -3.03 -0.48
C ALA A 389 4.82 -4.21 -1.30
N VAL A 390 5.22 -5.42 -0.93
CA VAL A 390 4.63 -6.64 -1.49
C VAL A 390 3.34 -6.94 -0.72
N LEU A 391 2.20 -6.82 -1.38
CA LEU A 391 0.88 -6.97 -0.75
C LEU A 391 0.70 -8.40 -0.26
N GLY A 392 0.60 -8.55 1.06
CA GLY A 392 0.47 -9.82 1.76
C GLY A 392 1.26 -9.89 3.07
N THR A 393 1.20 -11.05 3.70
CA THR A 393 1.97 -11.39 4.91
C THR A 393 2.84 -12.62 4.61
N TYR A 394 4.15 -12.43 4.56
CA TYR A 394 5.12 -13.45 4.13
C TYR A 394 6.04 -13.95 5.25
N SER A 395 5.59 -13.86 6.51
CA SER A 395 6.33 -14.41 7.66
C SER A 395 6.40 -15.93 7.61
N LYS A 396 5.30 -16.59 7.20
CA LYS A 396 5.20 -18.05 7.06
C LYS A 396 4.83 -18.50 5.65
N ALA A 397 3.96 -17.75 4.96
CA ALA A 397 3.55 -18.02 3.59
C ALA A 397 4.67 -17.68 2.61
N ASN A 398 4.87 -18.54 1.59
CA ASN A 398 5.85 -18.27 0.55
C ASN A 398 5.35 -17.17 -0.38
N PRO A 399 6.19 -16.18 -0.74
CA PRO A 399 5.83 -15.21 -1.76
C PRO A 399 5.70 -15.91 -3.13
N PRO A 400 4.69 -15.58 -3.93
CA PRO A 400 4.59 -16.08 -5.29
C PRO A 400 5.80 -15.69 -6.13
N LYS A 401 6.18 -16.57 -7.07
CA LYS A 401 7.28 -16.32 -8.00
C LYS A 401 7.04 -15.04 -8.83
N ALA A 402 5.80 -14.77 -9.21
CA ALA A 402 5.42 -13.57 -9.95
C ALA A 402 5.77 -12.28 -9.18
N ALA A 403 5.42 -12.21 -7.90
CA ALA A 403 5.77 -11.08 -7.03
C ALA A 403 7.30 -10.93 -6.89
N VAL A 404 8.03 -12.02 -6.64
CA VAL A 404 9.50 -11.98 -6.51
C VAL A 404 10.18 -11.51 -7.81
N ASN A 405 9.68 -11.97 -8.97
CA ASN A 405 10.16 -11.55 -10.27
C ASN A 405 9.84 -10.06 -10.54
N ALA A 406 8.66 -9.59 -10.13
CA ALA A 406 8.28 -8.19 -10.25
C ALA A 406 9.21 -7.28 -9.43
N ILE A 407 9.62 -7.68 -8.22
CA ILE A 407 10.64 -6.96 -7.45
C ILE A 407 11.95 -6.86 -8.25
N ALA A 408 12.40 -7.98 -8.83
CA ALA A 408 13.65 -7.99 -9.60
C ALA A 408 13.58 -7.06 -10.82
N LYS A 409 12.48 -7.09 -11.60
CA LYS A 409 12.27 -6.20 -12.75
C LYS A 409 12.23 -4.73 -12.35
N LEU A 410 11.44 -4.41 -11.31
CA LEU A 410 11.30 -3.03 -10.82
C LEU A 410 12.63 -2.49 -10.30
N THR A 411 13.34 -3.27 -9.50
CA THR A 411 14.63 -2.85 -8.93
C THR A 411 15.72 -2.75 -9.99
N ALA A 412 15.75 -3.65 -10.99
CA ALA A 412 16.68 -3.54 -12.11
C ALA A 412 16.52 -2.21 -12.87
N TRP A 413 15.28 -1.85 -13.21
CA TRP A 413 14.98 -0.60 -13.90
C TRP A 413 15.24 0.62 -13.02
N LYS A 414 14.56 0.72 -11.87
CA LYS A 414 14.55 1.94 -11.05
C LYS A 414 15.91 2.26 -10.44
N LEU A 415 16.68 1.27 -9.99
CA LEU A 415 18.05 1.49 -9.52
C LEU A 415 19.02 1.80 -10.67
N GLY A 416 18.73 1.28 -11.87
CA GLY A 416 19.51 1.56 -13.07
C GLY A 416 19.47 3.04 -13.47
N LEU A 417 18.31 3.69 -13.31
CA LEU A 417 18.15 5.15 -13.51
C LEU A 417 19.07 6.00 -12.60
N PHE A 418 19.65 5.41 -11.56
CA PHE A 418 20.59 6.08 -10.64
C PHE A 418 21.96 5.41 -10.62
N ASP A 419 22.28 4.59 -11.63
CA ASP A 419 23.52 3.81 -11.75
C ASP A 419 23.85 2.94 -10.51
N VAL A 420 22.84 2.37 -9.87
CA VAL A 420 23.02 1.53 -8.69
C VAL A 420 22.93 0.05 -9.05
N ASN A 421 24.00 -0.70 -8.75
CA ASN A 421 24.08 -2.15 -8.96
C ASN A 421 23.31 -2.93 -7.86
N PRO A 422 22.27 -3.72 -8.20
CA PRO A 422 21.48 -4.49 -7.24
C PRO A 422 22.26 -5.47 -6.35
N ARG A 423 23.41 -5.99 -6.80
CA ARG A 423 24.23 -6.94 -6.02
C ARG A 423 25.12 -6.26 -4.98
N SER A 424 25.34 -4.96 -5.10
CA SER A 424 26.32 -4.26 -4.27
C SER A 424 25.77 -3.92 -2.88
N THR A 425 26.64 -3.28 -2.09
CA THR A 425 26.28 -2.66 -0.82
C THR A 425 26.42 -1.16 -0.94
N THR A 426 25.62 -0.41 -0.18
CA THR A 426 25.72 1.04 -0.05
C THR A 426 25.83 1.42 1.43
N THR A 427 26.37 2.60 1.70
CA THR A 427 26.39 3.18 3.06
C THR A 427 25.34 4.28 3.14
N MET A 428 24.41 4.14 4.08
CA MET A 428 23.36 5.11 4.34
C MET A 428 23.50 5.67 5.76
N VAL A 429 23.01 6.89 5.96
CA VAL A 429 23.00 7.54 7.29
C VAL A 429 21.60 7.41 7.87
N SER A 430 21.47 6.82 9.05
CA SER A 430 20.19 6.71 9.74
C SER A 430 19.67 8.09 10.14
N GLY A 431 18.42 8.41 9.79
CA GLY A 431 17.65 9.52 10.33
C GLY A 431 17.16 9.29 11.77
N GLY A 432 17.38 8.09 12.31
CA GLY A 432 16.92 7.66 13.63
C GLY A 432 15.82 6.61 13.51
N SER A 433 16.07 5.42 14.07
CA SER A 433 15.12 4.32 14.16
C SER A 433 15.27 3.60 15.50
N ASN A 434 14.39 2.65 15.81
CA ASN A 434 14.52 1.81 17.01
C ASN A 434 15.73 0.86 16.96
N LYS A 435 16.38 0.72 15.79
CA LYS A 435 17.55 -0.14 15.57
C LYS A 435 18.84 0.65 15.45
N TYR A 436 18.80 1.83 14.82
CA TYR A 436 19.97 2.65 14.59
C TYR A 436 19.71 4.10 15.00
N ARG A 437 20.54 4.60 15.92
CA ARG A 437 20.51 6.02 16.32
C ARG A 437 20.73 6.93 15.12
N LYS A 438 20.14 8.12 15.17
CA LYS A 438 20.33 9.16 14.16
C LYS A 438 21.81 9.47 13.95
N GLY A 439 22.23 9.68 12.71
CA GLY A 439 23.62 9.93 12.31
C GLY A 439 24.47 8.66 12.14
N THR A 440 23.97 7.48 12.52
CA THR A 440 24.73 6.22 12.36
C THR A 440 24.90 5.90 10.87
N LYS A 441 26.15 5.68 10.44
CA LYS A 441 26.45 5.16 9.09
C LYS A 441 26.27 3.64 9.10
N VAL A 442 25.37 3.13 8.26
CA VAL A 442 25.03 1.71 8.17
C VAL A 442 25.32 1.21 6.76
N LYS A 443 26.10 0.12 6.67
CA LYS A 443 26.35 -0.59 5.42
C LYS A 443 25.20 -1.55 5.15
N LEU A 444 24.46 -1.30 4.09
CA LEU A 444 23.27 -2.06 3.68
C LEU A 444 23.48 -2.71 2.32
N ARG A 445 22.71 -3.76 2.03
CA ARG A 445 22.59 -4.25 0.66
C ARG A 445 21.76 -3.25 -0.14
N VAL A 446 22.06 -3.06 -1.42
CA VAL A 446 21.26 -2.16 -2.27
C VAL A 446 19.80 -2.58 -2.28
N ILE A 447 19.50 -3.87 -2.40
CA ILE A 447 18.16 -4.40 -2.12
C ILE A 447 18.17 -4.97 -0.69
N SER A 448 17.54 -4.29 0.25
CA SER A 448 17.46 -4.66 1.66
C SER A 448 16.02 -4.99 2.06
N GLY A 449 15.83 -5.81 3.08
CA GLY A 449 14.51 -5.95 3.72
C GLY A 449 14.30 -4.82 4.73
N HIS A 450 13.06 -4.51 5.09
CA HIS A 450 12.78 -3.52 6.13
C HIS A 450 13.55 -3.80 7.43
N ARG A 451 13.57 -5.05 7.88
CA ARG A 451 14.33 -5.52 9.05
C ARG A 451 15.82 -5.20 9.05
N ASP A 452 16.41 -4.89 7.89
CA ASP A 452 17.81 -4.51 7.81
C ASP A 452 18.02 -3.10 8.39
N GLY A 453 17.08 -2.17 8.18
CA GLY A 453 17.12 -0.77 8.66
C GLY A 453 16.32 -0.49 9.94
N PHE A 454 15.37 -1.37 10.29
CA PHE A 454 14.48 -1.23 11.45
C PHE A 454 14.36 -2.55 12.23
N ALA A 455 14.06 -2.51 13.53
CA ALA A 455 13.78 -3.74 14.29
C ALA A 455 12.31 -4.14 14.11
N THR A 456 12.07 -4.97 13.11
CA THR A 456 10.74 -5.43 12.65
C THR A 456 10.86 -6.82 12.01
N ASP A 457 9.74 -7.55 11.95
CA ASP A 457 9.63 -8.79 11.19
C ASP A 457 9.44 -8.55 9.69
N CYS A 458 9.08 -7.34 9.25
CA CYS A 458 8.93 -7.00 7.83
C CYS A 458 10.24 -7.22 7.05
N PRO A 459 10.26 -7.82 5.84
CA PRO A 459 9.14 -8.24 4.97
C PRO A 459 8.63 -9.67 5.23
N GLY A 460 8.88 -10.22 6.39
CA GLY A 460 8.60 -11.62 6.73
C GLY A 460 9.71 -12.57 6.27
N ASN A 461 9.90 -13.66 7.02
CA ASN A 461 11.03 -14.57 6.83
C ASN A 461 11.08 -15.20 5.43
N ARG A 462 9.93 -15.54 4.83
CA ARG A 462 9.90 -16.20 3.52
C ARG A 462 10.26 -15.25 2.38
N LEU A 463 9.80 -14.00 2.44
CA LEU A 463 10.15 -12.99 1.43
C LEU A 463 11.57 -12.48 1.61
N TYR A 464 12.01 -12.26 2.86
CA TYR A 464 13.40 -11.90 3.15
C TYR A 464 14.40 -12.94 2.61
N GLY A 465 14.08 -14.23 2.75
CA GLY A 465 14.89 -15.32 2.22
C GLY A 465 15.05 -15.32 0.69
N ARG A 466 14.22 -14.58 -0.06
CA ARG A 466 14.33 -14.46 -1.52
C ARG A 466 15.21 -13.30 -1.99
N LEU A 467 15.57 -12.37 -1.10
CA LEU A 467 16.28 -11.14 -1.51
C LEU A 467 17.65 -11.41 -2.13
N GLY A 468 18.35 -12.48 -1.73
CA GLY A 468 19.59 -12.90 -2.38
C GLY A 468 19.39 -13.20 -3.87
N THR A 469 18.41 -14.04 -4.20
CA THR A 469 18.05 -14.37 -5.59
C THR A 469 17.52 -13.17 -6.36
N THR A 470 16.75 -12.29 -5.72
CA THR A 470 16.25 -11.05 -6.32
C THR A 470 17.40 -10.14 -6.75
N ARG A 471 18.44 -9.96 -5.92
CA ARG A 471 19.63 -9.15 -6.28
C ARG A 471 20.34 -9.69 -7.51
N THR A 472 20.57 -11.01 -7.57
CA THR A 472 21.22 -11.64 -8.72
C THR A 472 20.39 -11.47 -9.99
N HIS A 473 19.08 -11.71 -9.92
CA HIS A 473 18.19 -11.56 -11.07
C HIS A 473 18.11 -10.10 -11.54
N ALA A 474 17.95 -9.15 -10.62
CA ALA A 474 17.89 -7.72 -10.96
C ALA A 474 19.19 -7.23 -11.62
N ALA A 475 20.36 -7.66 -11.14
CA ALA A 475 21.63 -7.32 -11.78
C ALA A 475 21.77 -7.94 -13.18
N GLY A 476 21.32 -9.19 -13.37
CA GLY A 476 21.28 -9.81 -14.70
C GLY A 476 20.39 -9.03 -15.67
N LEU A 477 19.24 -8.51 -15.21
CA LEU A 477 18.37 -7.64 -16.01
C LEU A 477 18.99 -6.28 -16.33
N GLN A 478 19.93 -5.79 -15.52
CA GLN A 478 20.74 -4.61 -15.84
C GLN A 478 21.93 -4.91 -16.76
N GLY A 479 22.17 -6.18 -17.12
CA GLY A 479 23.36 -6.58 -17.90
C GLY A 479 24.66 -6.64 -17.08
N ARG A 480 24.58 -6.92 -15.77
CA ARG A 480 25.73 -6.94 -14.84
C ARG A 480 26.07 -8.29 -14.23
#